data_AF-A0A258Q5X1-F1
#
_entry.id   AF-A0A258Q5X1-F1
#
_cell.length_a   1.000
_cell.length_b   1.000
_cell.length_c   1.000
_cell.angle_alpha   90.00
_cell.angle_beta   90.00
_cell.angle_gamma   90.00
#
_symmetry.space_group_name_H-M   'P 1'
#
loop_
_entity.id
_entity.type
_entity.pdbx_description
1 polymer ?
#
loop_
_entity_poly.entity_id
_entity_poly.type
_entity_poly.pdbx_seq_one_letter_code
_entity_poly.pdbx_strand_id
1 'polypeptide(L)'
;MKNRACFISTFLACCCLLYNVSSGAESLAVQNAQGINYVTGGVGEDEVEEIRALIPQYSLRVIFSEGVSGRSATDVNVTIYDTMKKIVLNVESAQPQLLVNLPAGKYKIVADLNGEMQSHPFTISANAHKKIILNWKSSVEDEQVE
;
A
#
# COMPACT_ATOMS: atom_id res chain seq x y z
N MET A 1 -25.35 -39.48 -52.42
CA MET A 1 -25.40 -38.03 -52.70
C MET A 1 -26.08 -37.34 -51.52
N LYS A 2 -25.36 -36.42 -50.85
CA LYS A 2 -25.81 -35.26 -50.04
C LYS A 2 -26.72 -35.55 -48.82
N ASN A 3 -26.21 -35.49 -47.57
CA ASN A 3 -26.11 -34.28 -46.70
C ASN A 3 -27.50 -33.76 -46.26
N ARG A 4 -27.89 -33.51 -45.00
CA ARG A 4 -27.20 -33.24 -43.72
C ARG A 4 -28.18 -33.25 -42.51
N ALA A 5 -27.69 -33.73 -41.36
CA ALA A 5 -27.78 -33.23 -39.96
C ALA A 5 -29.12 -33.09 -39.19
N CYS A 6 -29.15 -33.68 -37.97
CA CYS A 6 -29.65 -33.12 -36.70
C CYS A 6 -29.32 -34.12 -35.56
N PHE A 7 -28.25 -33.92 -34.77
CA PHE A 7 -28.21 -33.40 -33.38
C PHE A 7 -28.72 -34.34 -32.26
N ILE A 8 -28.08 -34.21 -31.09
CA ILE A 8 -28.35 -34.78 -29.73
C ILE A 8 -27.27 -35.82 -29.35
N SER A 9 -26.17 -35.46 -28.71
CA SER A 9 -25.95 -34.84 -27.38
C SER A 9 -25.97 -35.84 -26.21
N THR A 10 -24.81 -35.85 -25.54
CA THR A 10 -24.57 -36.18 -24.12
C THR A 10 -24.31 -37.65 -23.76
N PHE A 11 -23.08 -37.99 -23.38
CA PHE A 11 -22.82 -38.74 -22.13
C PHE A 11 -21.37 -38.63 -21.63
N LEU A 12 -21.23 -37.96 -20.49
CA LEU A 12 -20.40 -38.35 -19.33
C LEU A 12 -18.86 -38.46 -19.51
N ALA A 13 -18.19 -37.32 -19.36
CA ALA A 13 -16.82 -37.27 -18.84
C ALA A 13 -16.83 -36.41 -17.57
N CYS A 14 -16.99 -37.06 -16.41
CA CYS A 14 -16.77 -36.43 -15.11
C CYS A 14 -15.26 -36.26 -14.92
N CYS A 15 -14.72 -35.21 -15.55
CA CYS A 15 -13.37 -34.74 -15.29
C CYS A 15 -13.42 -34.07 -13.92
N CYS A 16 -13.00 -34.76 -12.87
CA CYS A 16 -12.74 -34.15 -11.58
C CYS A 16 -11.70 -33.06 -11.79
N LEU A 17 -12.19 -31.83 -11.95
CA LEU A 17 -11.38 -30.63 -12.04
C LEU A 17 -10.54 -30.58 -10.77
N LEU A 18 -9.23 -30.67 -10.96
CA LEU A 18 -8.23 -30.43 -9.93
C LEU A 18 -8.38 -28.98 -9.47
N TYR A 19 -9.08 -28.79 -8.36
CA TYR A 19 -9.09 -27.52 -7.65
C TYR A 19 -7.69 -27.29 -7.10
N ASN A 20 -6.88 -26.50 -7.82
CA ASN A 20 -5.69 -25.92 -7.23
C ASN A 20 -6.16 -24.90 -6.18
N VAL A 21 -6.18 -25.31 -4.91
CA VAL A 21 -6.24 -24.35 -3.80
C VAL A 21 -4.87 -23.70 -3.72
N SER A 22 -4.70 -22.57 -4.40
CA SER A 22 -3.54 -21.71 -4.19
C SER A 22 -3.78 -20.91 -2.92
N SER A 23 -3.38 -21.45 -1.78
CA SER A 23 -3.18 -20.66 -0.56
C SER A 23 -1.86 -19.92 -0.74
N GLY A 24 -1.91 -18.77 -1.43
CA GLY A 24 -0.78 -17.89 -1.58
C GLY A 24 -0.68 -17.01 -0.34
N ALA A 25 0.23 -17.35 0.58
CA ALA A 25 0.87 -16.32 1.39
C ALA A 25 1.73 -15.51 0.42
N GLU A 26 1.17 -14.42 -0.11
CA GLU A 26 1.92 -13.49 -0.97
C GLU A 26 2.85 -12.68 -0.06
N SER A 27 4.13 -13.07 -0.02
CA SER A 27 5.14 -12.31 0.71
C SER A 27 5.31 -10.92 0.10
N LEU A 28 5.57 -9.93 0.95
CA LEU A 28 5.67 -8.54 0.54
C LEU A 28 6.82 -8.32 -0.43
N ALA A 29 6.51 -7.75 -1.60
CA ALA A 29 7.51 -7.44 -2.60
C ALA A 29 8.28 -6.16 -2.23
N VAL A 30 9.62 -6.24 -2.23
CA VAL A 30 10.48 -5.05 -2.22
C VAL A 30 10.40 -4.39 -3.58
N GLN A 31 9.98 -3.13 -3.59
CA GLN A 31 9.88 -2.30 -4.78
C GLN A 31 11.00 -1.27 -4.80
N ASN A 32 11.33 -0.76 -5.99
CA ASN A 32 12.29 0.31 -6.17
C ASN A 32 11.69 1.39 -7.05
N ALA A 33 11.72 2.64 -6.59
CA ALA A 33 11.36 3.80 -7.39
C ALA A 33 12.39 4.90 -7.14
N GLN A 34 12.84 5.54 -8.23
CA GLN A 34 13.87 6.58 -8.19
C GLN A 34 15.15 6.17 -7.44
N GLY A 35 15.49 4.88 -7.40
CA GLY A 35 16.66 4.35 -6.68
C GLY A 35 16.45 4.16 -5.17
N ILE A 36 15.23 4.38 -4.66
CA ILE A 36 14.85 4.18 -3.27
C ILE A 36 14.05 2.87 -3.15
N ASN A 37 14.50 1.99 -2.25
CA ASN A 37 13.77 0.78 -1.93
C ASN A 37 12.61 1.10 -0.98
N TYR A 38 11.44 0.54 -1.26
CA TYR A 38 10.26 0.66 -0.42
C TYR A 38 9.44 -0.63 -0.42
N VAL A 39 8.61 -0.78 0.60
CA VAL A 39 7.64 -1.87 0.75
C VAL A 39 6.33 -1.27 1.22
N THR A 40 5.22 -1.68 0.65
CA THR A 40 3.88 -1.31 1.12
C THR A 40 3.07 -2.57 1.42
N GLY A 41 2.21 -2.51 2.44
CA GLY A 41 1.38 -3.65 2.85
C GLY A 41 0.68 -3.39 4.18
N GLY A 42 0.25 -4.47 4.83
CA GLY A 42 -0.37 -4.44 6.15
C GLY A 42 -1.89 -4.46 6.11
N VAL A 43 -2.46 -5.04 5.05
CA VAL A 43 -3.90 -5.36 4.95
C VAL A 43 -4.17 -6.73 5.61
N GLY A 44 -3.29 -7.71 5.39
CA GLY A 44 -3.35 -9.04 6.00
C GLY A 44 -2.54 -9.15 7.29
N GLU A 45 -2.89 -10.12 8.16
CA GLU A 45 -2.14 -10.39 9.39
C GLU A 45 -0.70 -10.85 9.12
N ASP A 46 -0.53 -11.74 8.14
CA ASP A 46 0.79 -12.23 7.71
C ASP A 46 1.68 -11.08 7.20
N GLU A 47 1.12 -10.18 6.39
CA GLU A 47 1.82 -8.97 5.93
C GLU A 47 2.22 -8.07 7.09
N VAL A 48 1.36 -7.93 8.12
CA VAL A 48 1.69 -7.11 9.30
C VAL A 48 2.89 -7.68 10.05
N GLU A 49 2.99 -9.00 10.17
CA GLU A 49 4.15 -9.67 10.75
C GLU A 49 5.40 -9.50 9.89
N GLU A 50 5.30 -9.66 8.57
CA GLU A 50 6.41 -9.41 7.63
C GLU A 50 6.90 -7.96 7.71
N ILE A 51 6.00 -6.97 7.68
CA ILE A 51 6.35 -5.56 7.85
C ILE A 51 7.07 -5.36 9.18
N ARG A 52 6.57 -5.95 10.27
CA ARG A 52 7.19 -5.81 11.59
C ARG A 52 8.64 -6.29 11.58
N ALA A 53 8.92 -7.40 10.91
CA ALA A 53 10.27 -7.94 10.76
C ALA A 53 11.17 -7.05 9.88
N LEU A 54 10.61 -6.35 8.90
CA LEU A 54 11.34 -5.45 8.00
C LEU A 54 11.66 -4.08 8.62
N ILE A 55 10.87 -3.58 9.59
CA ILE A 55 11.05 -2.25 10.19
C ILE A 55 12.51 -1.87 10.51
N PRO A 56 13.33 -2.73 11.16
CA PRO A 56 14.71 -2.39 11.51
C PRO A 56 15.65 -2.22 10.31
N GLN A 57 15.22 -2.55 9.09
CA GLN A 57 16.03 -2.44 7.88
C GLN A 57 15.74 -1.16 7.08
N TYR A 58 14.67 -0.44 7.43
CA TYR A 58 14.21 0.75 6.71
C TYR A 58 14.33 2.00 7.59
N SER A 59 14.70 3.12 6.99
CA SER A 59 14.90 4.36 7.75
C SER A 59 13.61 5.11 8.06
N LEU A 60 12.53 4.83 7.34
CA LEU A 60 11.21 5.43 7.53
C LEU A 60 10.11 4.37 7.50
N ARG A 61 9.16 4.45 8.44
CA ARG A 61 7.86 3.80 8.43
C ARG A 61 6.77 4.87 8.46
N VAL A 62 5.83 4.77 7.54
CA VAL A 62 4.62 5.59 7.50
C VAL A 62 3.42 4.68 7.73
N ILE A 63 2.49 5.13 8.57
CA ILE A 63 1.20 4.46 8.80
C ILE A 63 0.11 5.40 8.32
N PHE A 64 -0.80 4.86 7.50
CA PHE A 64 -1.95 5.59 6.98
C PHE A 64 -3.21 5.11 7.68
N SER A 65 -3.96 6.05 8.25
CA SER A 65 -5.23 5.74 8.89
C SER A 65 -6.29 6.81 8.63
N GLU A 66 -7.56 6.45 8.77
CA GLU A 66 -8.69 7.34 8.55
C GLU A 66 -9.69 7.28 9.72
N GLY A 67 -10.43 8.36 9.88
CA GLY A 67 -11.46 8.51 10.90
C GLY A 67 -10.92 8.64 12.32
N VAL A 68 -11.85 8.66 13.28
CA VAL A 68 -11.54 8.75 14.73
C VAL A 68 -11.09 7.40 15.28
N SER A 69 -11.60 6.29 14.71
CA SER A 69 -11.23 4.93 15.11
C SER A 69 -9.88 4.47 14.56
N GLY A 70 -9.24 5.24 13.67
CA GLY A 70 -7.94 4.90 13.08
C GLY A 70 -8.00 3.67 12.18
N ARG A 71 -9.04 3.56 11.36
CA ARG A 71 -9.13 2.51 10.34
C ARG A 71 -7.94 2.59 9.39
N SER A 72 -7.45 1.45 8.94
CA SER A 72 -6.39 1.38 7.93
C SER A 72 -6.82 2.06 6.63
N ALA A 73 -6.02 3.02 6.14
CA ALA A 73 -6.24 3.66 4.85
C ALA A 73 -5.41 2.97 3.75
N THR A 74 -6.00 2.78 2.58
CA THR A 74 -5.38 2.19 1.39
C THR A 74 -5.44 3.18 0.23
N ASP A 75 -4.82 2.83 -0.90
CA ASP A 75 -4.83 3.64 -2.12
C ASP A 75 -4.28 5.06 -1.93
N VAL A 76 -3.32 5.22 -1.01
CA VAL A 76 -2.71 6.51 -0.70
C VAL A 76 -1.61 6.82 -1.71
N ASN A 77 -1.70 7.95 -2.40
CA ASN A 77 -0.63 8.41 -3.29
C ASN A 77 0.39 9.19 -2.46
N VAL A 78 1.66 8.77 -2.50
CA VAL A 78 2.72 9.33 -1.65
C VAL A 78 3.84 9.90 -2.50
N THR A 79 4.17 11.16 -2.27
CA THR A 79 5.35 11.80 -2.85
C THR A 79 6.25 12.33 -1.74
N ILE A 80 7.53 11.99 -1.78
CA ILE A 80 8.54 12.51 -0.86
C ILE A 80 9.45 13.48 -1.61
N TYR A 81 9.61 14.68 -1.04
CA TYR A 81 10.46 15.73 -1.57
C TYR A 81 11.69 15.96 -0.69
N ASP A 82 12.81 16.34 -1.29
CA ASP A 82 13.95 16.89 -0.56
C ASP A 82 13.80 18.40 -0.29
N THR A 83 14.82 19.00 0.33
CA THR A 83 14.87 20.45 0.62
C THR A 83 14.91 21.34 -0.63
N MET A 84 15.29 20.78 -1.78
CA MET A 84 15.31 21.49 -3.07
C MET A 84 13.99 21.35 -3.83
N LYS A 85 12.96 20.76 -3.20
CA LYS A 85 11.65 20.44 -3.81
C LYS A 85 11.74 19.42 -4.95
N LYS A 86 12.83 18.64 -5.03
CA LYS A 86 12.94 17.52 -5.98
C LYS A 86 12.18 16.32 -5.44
N ILE A 87 11.48 15.61 -6.32
CA ILE A 87 10.86 14.32 -6.00
C ILE A 87 11.96 13.28 -5.79
N VAL A 88 12.01 12.71 -4.59
CA VAL A 88 12.93 11.64 -4.19
C VAL A 88 12.26 10.28 -4.28
N LEU A 89 10.96 10.21 -4.02
CA LEU A 89 10.17 9.00 -4.15
C LEU A 89 8.74 9.37 -4.57
N ASN A 90 8.17 8.58 -5.48
CA ASN A 90 6.75 8.57 -5.78
C ASN A 90 6.20 7.14 -5.69
N VAL A 91 5.18 6.93 -4.86
CA VAL A 91 4.48 5.65 -4.69
C VAL A 91 3.00 5.89 -4.95
N GLU A 92 2.43 5.12 -5.85
CA GLU A 92 1.00 5.13 -6.14
C GLU A 92 0.33 3.98 -5.41
N SER A 93 -0.92 4.22 -4.98
CA SER A 93 -1.76 3.19 -4.33
C SER A 93 -1.10 2.50 -3.11
N ALA A 94 -0.49 3.28 -2.21
CA ALA A 94 0.12 2.72 -1.01
C ALA A 94 -0.94 2.12 -0.05
N GLN A 95 -0.61 0.96 0.48
CA GLN A 95 -1.35 0.21 1.50
C GLN A 95 -1.06 0.77 2.90
N PRO A 96 -1.76 0.32 3.98
CA PRO A 96 -1.82 0.99 5.28
C PRO A 96 -0.48 1.25 5.97
N GLN A 97 0.55 0.53 5.56
CA GLN A 97 1.92 0.79 5.98
C GLN A 97 2.84 0.90 4.77
N LEU A 98 3.77 1.85 4.85
CA LEU A 98 4.83 2.08 3.87
C LEU A 98 6.18 2.15 4.58
N LEU A 99 7.10 1.27 4.22
CA LEU A 99 8.50 1.30 4.64
C LEU A 99 9.35 1.89 3.52
N VAL A 100 10.25 2.83 3.84
CA VAL A 100 11.10 3.51 2.85
C VAL A 100 12.53 3.60 3.36
N ASN A 101 13.51 3.28 2.51
CA ASN A 101 14.92 3.40 2.83
C ASN A 101 15.50 4.71 2.26
N LEU A 102 15.27 5.80 2.98
CA LEU A 102 15.82 7.12 2.67
C LEU A 102 17.22 7.32 3.27
N PRO A 103 18.14 7.99 2.55
CA PRO A 103 19.36 8.51 3.12
C PRO A 103 19.12 9.49 4.28
N ALA A 104 20.17 9.75 5.08
CA ALA A 104 20.11 10.80 6.09
C ALA A 104 19.91 12.18 5.42
N GLY A 105 18.95 12.95 5.89
CA GLY A 105 18.55 14.19 5.24
C GLY A 105 17.24 14.77 5.77
N LYS A 106 16.85 15.91 5.22
CA LYS A 106 15.58 16.58 5.49
C LYS A 106 14.64 16.40 4.31
N TYR A 107 13.40 16.05 4.62
CA TYR A 107 12.40 15.68 3.63
C TYR A 107 11.04 16.25 3.99
N LYS A 108 10.13 16.20 3.01
CA LYS A 108 8.70 16.45 3.21
C LYS A 108 7.94 15.33 2.53
N ILE A 109 7.11 14.62 3.29
CA ILE A 109 6.14 13.67 2.73
C ILE A 109 4.86 14.42 2.42
N VAL A 110 4.29 14.15 1.26
CA VAL A 110 2.96 14.56 0.84
C VAL A 110 2.20 13.29 0.51
N ALA A 111 1.08 13.07 1.18
CA ALA A 111 0.22 11.92 0.98
C ALA A 111 -1.18 12.40 0.60
N ASP A 112 -1.76 11.80 -0.42
CA ASP A 112 -3.10 12.10 -0.92
C ASP A 112 -3.97 10.85 -0.76
N LEU A 113 -5.07 10.99 -0.03
CA LEU A 113 -6.11 9.99 0.10
C LEU A 113 -7.40 10.60 -0.47
N ASN A 114 -7.84 10.09 -1.63
CA ASN A 114 -9.09 10.52 -2.28
C ASN A 114 -9.22 12.04 -2.52
N GLY A 115 -8.11 12.74 -2.77
CA GLY A 115 -8.06 14.19 -2.98
C GLY A 115 -7.79 15.00 -1.71
N GLU A 116 -7.80 14.38 -0.53
CA GLU A 116 -7.43 15.02 0.72
C GLU A 116 -5.93 14.87 0.98
N MET A 117 -5.18 15.97 0.79
CA MET A 117 -3.73 15.96 0.92
C MET A 117 -3.28 16.27 2.35
N GLN A 118 -2.38 15.44 2.91
CA GLN A 118 -1.61 15.75 4.11
C GLN A 118 -0.13 15.93 3.77
N SER A 119 0.51 16.89 4.43
CA SER A 119 1.95 17.16 4.26
C SER A 119 2.64 17.22 5.62
N HIS A 120 3.79 16.53 5.73
CA HIS A 120 4.56 16.50 6.96
C HIS A 120 6.07 16.65 6.68
N PRO A 121 6.75 17.69 7.21
CA PRO A 121 8.21 17.76 7.15
C PRO A 121 8.84 16.81 8.17
N PHE A 122 9.94 16.16 7.81
CA PHE A 122 10.68 15.27 8.72
C PHE A 122 12.18 15.24 8.39
N THR A 123 12.95 14.70 9.33
CA THR A 123 14.40 14.49 9.19
C THR A 123 14.71 13.03 9.47
N ILE A 124 15.58 12.45 8.64
CA ILE A 124 16.19 11.13 8.85
C ILE A 124 17.63 11.37 9.32
N SER A 125 17.96 10.83 10.50
CA SER A 125 19.33 10.78 11.01
C SER A 125 19.99 9.45 10.60
N ALA A 126 21.33 9.40 10.60
CA ALA A 126 22.04 8.15 10.36
C ALA A 126 21.58 7.06 11.36
N ASN A 127 21.28 5.87 10.84
CA ASN A 127 20.79 4.71 11.61
C ASN A 127 19.47 4.95 12.39
N ALA A 128 18.64 5.92 11.97
CA ALA A 128 17.34 6.16 12.59
C ALA A 128 16.22 5.38 11.87
N HIS A 129 15.25 4.90 12.65
CA HIS A 129 13.98 4.35 12.17
C HIS A 129 12.86 5.32 12.52
N LYS A 130 12.57 6.26 11.62
CA LYS A 130 11.53 7.27 11.85
C LYS A 130 10.16 6.65 11.64
N LYS A 131 9.23 6.91 12.57
CA LYS A 131 7.81 6.59 12.41
C LYS A 131 7.01 7.87 12.17
N ILE A 132 6.15 7.85 11.15
CA ILE A 132 5.16 8.90 10.86
C ILE A 132 3.78 8.23 10.82
N ILE A 133 2.77 8.89 11.38
CA ILE A 133 1.36 8.49 11.26
C ILE A 133 0.65 9.64 10.57
N LEU A 134 0.00 9.35 9.44
CA LEU A 134 -0.88 10.28 8.75
C LEU A 134 -2.31 9.78 8.94
N ASN A 135 -3.13 10.60 9.61
CA ASN A 135 -4.50 10.23 9.92
C ASN A 135 -5.47 11.24 9.33
N TRP A 136 -6.28 10.80 8.36
CA TRP A 136 -7.36 11.59 7.77
C TRP A 136 -8.58 11.53 8.67
N LYS A 137 -8.68 12.50 9.58
CA LYS A 137 -9.92 12.72 10.32
C LYS A 137 -10.80 13.47 9.35
N SER A 138 -11.82 12.81 8.78
CA SER A 138 -12.77 13.48 7.88
C SER A 138 -13.11 14.86 8.46
N SER A 139 -12.85 15.92 7.71
CA SER A 139 -13.40 17.24 8.00
C SER A 139 -14.90 17.19 7.72
N VAL A 140 -15.63 16.45 8.53
CA VAL A 140 -16.97 16.89 8.90
C VAL A 140 -16.68 17.97 9.93
N GLU A 141 -16.43 19.18 9.43
CA GLU A 141 -16.66 20.38 10.21
C GLU A 141 -18.06 20.23 10.80
N ASP A 142 -18.18 20.38 12.11
CA ASP A 142 -19.46 20.33 12.81
C ASP A 142 -20.43 21.30 12.11
N GLU A 143 -21.34 20.78 11.28
CA GLU A 143 -22.56 21.49 10.92
C GLU A 143 -23.39 21.63 12.20
N GLN A 144 -23.03 22.63 13.00
CA GLN A 144 -23.84 23.21 14.06
C GLN A 144 -25.07 23.82 13.38
N VAL A 145 -26.12 23.02 13.22
CA VAL A 145 -27.46 23.56 12.98
C VAL A 145 -28.00 23.99 14.34
N GLU A 146 -27.86 25.27 14.65
CA GLU A 146 -28.73 25.96 15.62
C GLU A 146 -29.92 26.59 14.89
#